data_AF-A0A967F696-F1
#
_entry.id   AF-A0A967F696-F1
#
_cell.length_a   1.000
_cell.length_b   1.000
_cell.length_c   1.000
_cell.angle_alpha   90.00
_cell.angle_beta   90.00
_cell.angle_gamma   90.00
#
_symmetry.space_group_name_H-M   'P 1'
#
loop_
_entity.id
_entity.type
_entity.pdbx_description
1 polymer ?
#
loop_
_entity_poly.entity_id
_entity_poly.type
_entity_poly.pdbx_seq_one_letter_code
_entity_poly.pdbx_strand_id
1 'polypeptide(L)'
;MLFDFTYITSEYLRSHWGDELGCSVLQGEDRCEYKGLDAVSYEEAVWMIENGYPTASMLREFEALTDRELLSLAMQDNALARQILSDRFAARGDHERAERFSHRSRVASLNPYILQRRAWSLITHPDPEMPGWSYRAAATDLKMASLLGDYEAELDLYELIDSYWDGRPHMAIVSDIHDSAYLYLSRRFGLPIDDWPVTHRPRKNYSSG
;
A
#
# COMPACT_ATOMS: atom_id res chain seq x y z
N MET A 1 -11.42 6.43 22.40
CA MET A 1 -10.31 7.39 22.31
C MET A 1 -10.00 7.50 20.83
N LEU A 2 -10.31 8.64 20.20
CA LEU A 2 -9.90 8.90 18.82
C LEU A 2 -8.40 9.17 18.87
N PHE A 3 -7.61 8.37 18.16
CA PHE A 3 -6.20 8.69 17.99
C PHE A 3 -6.12 9.97 17.15
N ASP A 4 -5.62 11.02 17.76
CA ASP A 4 -5.45 12.32 17.13
C ASP A 4 -4.05 12.38 16.53
N PHE A 5 -3.95 12.10 15.23
CA PHE A 5 -2.70 12.15 14.47
C PHE A 5 -2.38 13.55 13.93
N THR A 6 -3.09 14.60 14.39
CA THR A 6 -2.84 15.98 13.97
C THR A 6 -1.47 16.52 14.40
N TYR A 7 -0.71 15.79 15.22
CA TYR A 7 0.64 16.16 15.61
C TYR A 7 1.68 16.01 14.48
N ILE A 8 1.38 15.26 13.42
CA ILE A 8 2.30 15.08 12.28
C ILE A 8 2.12 16.26 11.31
N THR A 9 2.76 17.37 11.65
CA THR A 9 2.80 18.56 10.80
C THR A 9 3.98 18.49 9.82
N SER A 10 3.96 19.33 8.79
CA SER A 10 5.10 19.52 7.90
C SER A 10 6.36 19.93 8.66
N GLU A 11 6.21 20.66 9.77
CA GLU A 11 7.32 21.07 10.64
C GLU A 11 7.90 19.89 11.43
N TYR A 12 7.05 18.98 11.91
CA TYR A 12 7.49 17.75 12.56
C TYR A 12 8.25 16.84 11.59
N LEU A 13 7.72 16.65 10.37
CA LEU A 13 8.36 15.81 9.35
C LEU A 13 9.74 16.33 8.95
N ARG A 14 9.98 17.66 8.93
CA ARG A 14 11.30 18.20 8.56
C ARG A 14 12.44 17.65 9.41
N SER A 15 12.20 17.38 10.68
CA SER A 15 13.21 16.86 11.61
C SER A 15 13.08 15.36 11.88
N HIS A 16 11.94 14.73 11.60
CA HIS A 16 11.67 13.33 11.99
C HIS A 16 11.27 12.42 10.82
N TRP A 17 11.27 12.90 9.57
CA TRP A 17 10.87 12.08 8.42
C TRP A 17 11.70 10.79 8.32
N GLY A 18 12.99 10.83 8.68
CA GLY A 18 13.85 9.66 8.68
C GLY A 18 13.34 8.55 9.60
N ASP A 19 12.94 8.91 10.82
CA ASP A 19 12.46 7.96 11.82
C ASP A 19 11.05 7.43 11.50
N GLU A 20 10.24 8.24 10.83
CA GLU A 20 8.84 7.93 10.54
C GLU A 20 8.62 7.23 9.20
N LEU A 21 9.43 7.55 8.20
CA LEU A 21 9.25 7.12 6.81
C LEU A 21 10.56 6.79 6.09
N GLY A 22 11.73 7.13 6.66
CA GLY A 22 13.01 7.08 5.97
C GLY A 22 13.93 5.95 6.41
N CYS A 23 13.38 4.75 6.51
CA CYS A 23 14.08 3.56 6.99
C CYS A 23 15.49 3.34 6.35
N SER A 24 15.62 3.57 5.04
CA SER A 24 16.84 3.33 4.27
C SER A 24 18.00 4.28 4.59
N VAL A 25 17.72 5.42 5.26
CA VAL A 25 18.72 6.46 5.56
C VAL A 25 19.34 6.28 6.95
N LEU A 26 18.68 5.57 7.86
CA LEU A 26 19.08 5.48 9.26
C LEU A 26 19.71 4.14 9.66
N GLN A 27 19.41 3.04 8.97
CA GLN A 27 19.88 1.71 9.36
C GLN A 27 20.25 0.93 8.10
N GLY A 28 21.55 0.68 7.89
CA GLY A 28 22.07 0.04 6.69
C GLY A 28 21.25 -1.17 6.23
N GLU A 29 20.75 -1.08 4.99
CA GLU A 29 20.09 -2.03 4.07
C GLU A 29 19.07 -3.08 4.58
N ASP A 30 19.05 -3.49 5.86
CA ASP A 30 18.42 -4.76 6.25
C ASP A 30 17.27 -4.68 7.28
N ARG A 31 16.82 -3.50 7.73
CA ARG A 31 15.77 -3.43 8.77
C ARG A 31 14.77 -2.29 8.63
N CYS A 32 13.96 -2.33 7.58
CA CYS A 32 12.69 -1.61 7.61
C CYS A 32 11.67 -2.41 8.40
N GLU A 33 11.25 -1.85 9.54
CA GLU A 33 10.14 -2.39 10.34
C GLU A 33 8.88 -2.54 9.46
N TYR A 34 8.67 -1.59 8.54
CA TYR A 34 7.53 -1.56 7.63
C TYR A 34 7.98 -1.48 6.18
N LYS A 35 7.69 -2.52 5.39
CA LYS A 35 7.86 -2.50 3.93
C LYS A 35 7.05 -1.33 3.34
N GLY A 36 7.65 -0.60 2.40
CA GLY A 36 7.09 0.58 1.74
C GLY A 36 7.07 1.87 2.55
N LEU A 37 7.63 1.89 3.77
CA LEU A 37 7.96 3.11 4.51
C LEU A 37 9.47 3.37 4.44
N ASP A 38 9.95 3.68 3.24
CA ASP A 38 11.37 3.72 2.88
C ASP A 38 11.77 4.96 2.06
N ALA A 39 11.13 6.09 2.34
CA ALA A 39 11.52 7.39 1.79
C ALA A 39 13.04 7.58 1.87
N VAL A 40 13.66 8.04 0.79
CA VAL A 40 15.09 8.35 0.74
C VAL A 40 15.36 9.84 0.90
N SER A 41 14.31 10.66 0.97
CA SER A 41 14.38 12.12 1.13
C SER A 41 13.17 12.67 1.88
N TYR A 42 13.31 13.90 2.39
CA TYR A 42 12.21 14.62 3.03
C TYR A 42 11.07 14.88 2.03
N GLU A 43 11.39 15.23 0.78
CA GLU A 43 10.42 15.50 -0.27
C GLU A 43 9.57 14.27 -0.58
N GLU A 44 10.18 13.09 -0.61
CA GLU A 44 9.48 11.83 -0.80
C GLU A 44 8.62 11.47 0.41
N ALA A 45 9.12 11.70 1.63
CA ALA A 45 8.32 11.50 2.85
C ALA A 45 7.08 12.42 2.89
N VAL A 46 7.21 13.68 2.45
CA VAL A 46 6.06 14.60 2.29
C VAL A 46 5.07 14.05 1.27
N TRP A 47 5.56 13.61 0.10
CA TRP A 47 4.70 12.99 -0.91
C TRP A 47 3.94 11.78 -0.36
N MET A 48 4.61 10.91 0.40
CA MET A 48 4.00 9.72 1.00
C MET A 48 2.86 10.12 1.96
N ILE A 49 3.08 11.09 2.84
CA ILE A 49 2.01 11.59 3.73
C ILE A 49 0.85 12.20 2.94
N GLU A 50 1.12 13.06 1.96
CA GLU A 50 0.10 13.68 1.12
C GLU A 50 -0.71 12.66 0.32
N ASN A 51 -0.10 11.52 0.01
CA ASN A 51 -0.72 10.39 -0.69
C ASN A 51 -1.16 9.27 0.26
N GLY A 52 -1.35 9.55 1.55
CA GLY A 52 -2.07 8.69 2.47
C GLY A 52 -1.28 7.55 3.11
N TYR A 53 0.04 7.59 3.08
CA TYR A 53 0.88 6.67 3.84
C TYR A 53 0.80 7.01 5.32
N PRO A 54 0.63 6.01 6.20
CA PRO A 54 0.79 6.22 7.63
C PRO A 54 2.28 6.35 7.96
N THR A 55 2.59 6.99 9.08
CA THR A 55 3.94 6.93 9.61
C THR A 55 4.20 5.63 10.37
N ALA A 56 5.48 5.31 10.59
CA ALA A 56 5.87 4.16 11.38
C ALA A 56 5.29 4.19 12.80
N SER A 57 5.24 5.37 13.45
CA SER A 57 4.63 5.50 14.78
C SER A 57 3.12 5.21 14.75
N MET A 58 2.40 5.69 13.73
CA MET A 58 0.99 5.35 13.55
C MET A 58 0.80 3.84 13.37
N LEU A 59 1.61 3.19 12.54
CA LEU A 59 1.52 1.75 12.32
C LEU A 59 1.75 0.96 13.60
N ARG A 60 2.78 1.30 14.38
CA ARG A 60 3.05 0.66 15.67
C ARG A 60 1.86 0.77 16.62
N GLU A 61 1.24 1.94 16.70
CA GLU A 61 0.06 2.16 17.53
C GLU A 61 -1.11 1.27 17.09
N PHE A 62 -1.45 1.25 15.80
CA PHE A 62 -2.55 0.41 15.33
C PHE A 62 -2.25 -1.09 15.45
N GLU A 63 -1.01 -1.52 15.21
CA GLU A 63 -0.62 -2.92 15.31
C GLU A 63 -0.55 -3.40 16.76
N ALA A 64 -0.40 -2.50 17.74
CA ALA A 64 -0.52 -2.82 19.15
C ALA A 64 -1.98 -3.01 19.62
N LEU A 65 -2.97 -2.53 18.86
CA LEU A 65 -4.39 -2.65 19.23
C LEU A 65 -4.88 -4.10 19.17
N THR A 66 -5.85 -4.43 20.02
CA THR A 66 -6.57 -5.71 19.95
C THR A 66 -7.52 -5.76 18.75
N ASP A 67 -7.89 -6.96 18.31
CA ASP A 67 -8.87 -7.13 17.21
C ASP A 67 -10.21 -6.44 17.52
N ARG A 68 -10.61 -6.39 18.80
CA ARG A 68 -11.82 -5.70 19.24
C ARG A 68 -11.72 -4.19 19.05
N GLU A 69 -10.58 -3.59 19.40
CA GLU A 69 -10.35 -2.16 19.25
C GLU A 69 -10.27 -1.76 17.77
N LEU A 70 -9.53 -2.54 16.97
CA LEU A 70 -9.44 -2.32 15.54
C LEU A 70 -10.81 -2.52 14.85
N LEU A 71 -11.64 -3.49 15.27
CA LEU A 71 -13.01 -3.64 14.77
C LEU A 71 -13.85 -2.38 15.05
N SER A 72 -13.73 -1.82 16.26
CA SER A 72 -14.41 -0.58 16.64
C SER A 72 -14.01 0.59 15.74
N LEU A 73 -12.71 0.76 15.46
CA LEU A 73 -12.20 1.77 14.54
C LEU A 73 -12.62 1.50 13.08
N ALA A 74 -12.60 0.24 12.66
CA ALA A 74 -13.03 -0.17 11.32
C ALA A 74 -14.52 0.10 11.06
N MET A 75 -15.36 0.03 12.10
CA MET A 75 -16.78 0.42 12.04
C MET A 75 -16.98 1.94 11.95
N GLN A 76 -15.97 2.74 12.30
CA GLN A 76 -15.95 4.20 12.18
C GLN A 76 -15.24 4.65 10.89
N ASP A 77 -15.30 3.83 9.83
CA ASP A 77 -14.70 4.12 8.53
C ASP A 77 -13.18 4.34 8.50
N ASN A 78 -12.44 3.89 9.52
CA ASN A 78 -10.98 3.93 9.50
C ASN A 78 -10.40 2.86 8.55
N ALA A 79 -9.85 3.30 7.41
CA ALA A 79 -9.30 2.42 6.37
C ALA A 79 -8.07 1.62 6.85
N LEU A 80 -7.18 2.25 7.62
CA LEU A 80 -5.98 1.58 8.14
C LEU A 80 -6.34 0.47 9.14
N ALA A 81 -7.28 0.72 10.05
CA ALA A 81 -7.79 -0.31 10.95
C ALA A 81 -8.38 -1.50 10.18
N ARG A 82 -9.15 -1.24 9.12
CA ARG A 82 -9.70 -2.29 8.24
C ARG A 82 -8.59 -3.11 7.58
N GLN A 83 -7.55 -2.45 7.08
CA GLN A 83 -6.45 -3.13 6.41
C GLN A 83 -5.68 -4.01 7.41
N ILE A 84 -5.37 -3.49 8.61
CA ILE A 84 -4.66 -4.27 9.64
C ILE A 84 -5.53 -5.45 10.12
N LEU A 85 -6.86 -5.26 10.27
CA LEU A 85 -7.78 -6.36 10.55
C LEU A 85 -7.73 -7.43 9.46
N SER A 86 -7.75 -7.00 8.20
CA SER A 86 -7.67 -7.89 7.03
C SER A 86 -6.40 -8.73 7.09
N ASP A 87 -5.24 -8.11 7.30
CA ASP A 87 -3.94 -8.79 7.37
C ASP A 87 -3.92 -9.84 8.49
N ARG A 88 -4.49 -9.51 9.67
CA ARG A 88 -4.59 -10.45 10.79
C ARG A 88 -5.50 -11.63 10.50
N PHE A 89 -6.61 -11.42 9.79
CA PHE A 89 -7.48 -12.52 9.38
C PHE A 89 -6.81 -13.41 8.34
N ALA A 90 -6.16 -12.81 7.34
CA ALA A 90 -5.41 -13.54 6.31
C ALA A 90 -4.30 -14.41 6.94
N ALA A 91 -3.53 -13.86 7.86
CA ALA A 91 -2.47 -14.59 8.58
C ALA A 91 -2.98 -15.78 9.40
N ARG A 92 -4.26 -15.78 9.80
CA ARG A 92 -4.91 -16.89 10.52
C ARG A 92 -5.68 -17.84 9.59
N GLY A 93 -5.64 -17.63 8.28
CA GLY A 93 -6.37 -18.42 7.28
C GLY A 93 -7.85 -18.09 7.14
N ASP A 94 -8.34 -16.99 7.73
CA ASP A 94 -9.73 -16.53 7.58
C ASP A 94 -9.84 -15.60 6.36
N HIS A 95 -9.71 -16.19 5.16
CA HIS A 95 -9.66 -15.45 3.90
C HIS A 95 -10.98 -14.72 3.57
N GLU A 96 -12.13 -15.27 3.98
CA GLU A 96 -13.43 -14.62 3.78
C GLU A 96 -13.52 -13.28 4.53
N ARG A 97 -13.13 -13.27 5.82
CA ARG A 97 -13.11 -12.02 6.59
C ARG A 97 -12.02 -11.10 6.13
N ALA A 98 -10.84 -11.62 5.80
CA ALA A 98 -9.75 -10.83 5.25
C ALA A 98 -10.22 -10.04 4.03
N GLU A 99 -10.80 -10.71 3.02
CA GLU A 99 -11.24 -10.05 1.80
C GLU A 99 -12.36 -9.04 2.06
N ARG A 100 -13.30 -9.34 2.97
CA ARG A 100 -14.36 -8.41 3.36
C ARG A 100 -13.80 -7.10 3.93
N PHE A 101 -12.80 -7.17 4.79
CA PHE A 101 -12.19 -5.98 5.39
C PHE A 101 -11.25 -5.26 4.42
N SER A 102 -10.46 -6.00 3.62
CA SER A 102 -9.56 -5.44 2.60
C SER A 102 -10.36 -4.62 1.57
N HIS A 103 -11.46 -5.17 1.05
CA HIS A 103 -12.30 -4.50 0.07
C HIS A 103 -12.89 -3.19 0.63
N ARG A 104 -13.36 -3.22 1.88
CA ARG A 104 -13.90 -2.02 2.56
C ARG A 104 -12.82 -1.00 2.90
N SER A 105 -11.58 -1.41 3.11
CA SER A 105 -10.45 -0.50 3.28
C SER A 105 -10.19 0.25 1.99
N ARG A 106 -10.00 -0.47 0.88
CA ARG A 106 -9.73 0.09 -0.45
C ARG A 106 -10.83 1.06 -0.94
N VAL A 107 -12.09 0.74 -0.67
CA VAL A 107 -13.22 1.64 -1.01
C VAL A 107 -13.20 2.92 -0.18
N ALA A 108 -12.87 2.82 1.11
CA ALA A 108 -12.85 3.96 2.03
C ALA A 108 -11.66 4.90 1.76
N SER A 109 -10.48 4.35 1.48
CA SER A 109 -9.29 5.11 1.14
C SER A 109 -8.56 4.42 -0.02
N LEU A 110 -8.73 4.98 -1.21
CA LEU A 110 -7.95 4.56 -2.36
C LEU A 110 -6.66 5.36 -2.38
N ASN A 111 -5.61 4.78 -1.80
CA ASN A 111 -4.29 5.37 -1.78
C ASN A 111 -3.22 4.29 -2.04
N PRO A 112 -2.01 4.67 -2.51
CA PRO A 112 -0.98 3.71 -2.88
C PRO A 112 -0.56 2.78 -1.73
N TYR A 113 -0.56 3.25 -0.48
CA TYR A 113 -0.17 2.45 0.68
C TYR A 113 -1.15 1.30 0.95
N ILE A 114 -2.45 1.59 1.01
CA ILE A 114 -3.49 0.56 1.25
C ILE A 114 -3.47 -0.50 0.14
N LEU A 115 -3.26 -0.07 -1.10
CA LEU A 115 -3.15 -0.96 -2.26
C LEU A 115 -1.93 -1.89 -2.15
N GLN A 116 -0.74 -1.35 -1.88
CA GLN A 116 0.47 -2.16 -1.71
C GLN A 116 0.38 -3.11 -0.51
N ARG A 117 -0.11 -2.61 0.64
CA ARG A 117 -0.27 -3.45 1.83
C ARG A 117 -1.23 -4.61 1.58
N ARG A 118 -2.33 -4.37 0.87
CA ARG A 118 -3.24 -5.45 0.43
C ARG A 118 -2.55 -6.41 -0.52
N ALA A 119 -1.77 -5.92 -1.50
CA ALA A 119 -1.02 -6.76 -2.42
C ALA A 119 -0.05 -7.69 -1.68
N TRP A 120 0.74 -7.16 -0.74
CA TRP A 120 1.66 -7.98 0.06
C TRP A 120 0.94 -9.00 0.94
N SER A 121 -0.20 -8.63 1.51
CA SER A 121 -1.07 -9.54 2.27
C SER A 121 -1.52 -10.73 1.40
N LEU A 122 -1.97 -10.46 0.17
CA LEU A 122 -2.40 -11.47 -0.80
C LEU A 122 -1.24 -12.36 -1.30
N ILE A 123 -0.04 -11.81 -1.41
CA ILE A 123 1.17 -12.56 -1.80
C ILE A 123 1.66 -13.45 -0.65
N THR A 124 1.62 -12.95 0.58
CA THR A 124 2.15 -13.65 1.78
C THR A 124 1.16 -14.69 2.31
N HIS A 125 -0.14 -14.41 2.19
CA HIS A 125 -1.23 -15.24 2.67
C HIS A 125 -2.24 -15.50 1.54
N PRO A 126 -1.81 -16.12 0.42
CA PRO A 126 -2.71 -16.40 -0.69
C PRO A 126 -3.82 -17.33 -0.22
N ASP A 127 -5.02 -17.15 -0.79
CA ASP A 127 -6.12 -18.09 -0.58
C ASP A 127 -5.72 -19.45 -1.16
N PRO A 128 -5.65 -20.52 -0.34
CA PRO A 128 -5.19 -21.83 -0.80
C PRO A 128 -6.18 -22.48 -1.79
N GLU A 129 -7.45 -22.09 -1.79
CA GLU A 129 -8.44 -22.59 -2.74
C GLU A 129 -8.31 -21.92 -4.10
N MET A 130 -7.81 -20.69 -4.14
CA MET A 130 -7.73 -19.86 -5.34
C MET A 130 -6.43 -19.03 -5.41
N PRO A 131 -5.23 -19.64 -5.32
CA PRO A 131 -3.98 -18.88 -5.18
C PRO A 131 -3.72 -17.95 -6.36
N GLY A 132 -4.02 -18.39 -7.59
CA GLY A 132 -3.86 -17.55 -8.79
C GLY A 132 -4.74 -16.29 -8.79
N TRP A 133 -5.89 -16.31 -8.11
CA TRP A 133 -6.71 -15.12 -7.94
C TRP A 133 -6.08 -14.13 -6.95
N SER A 134 -5.47 -14.62 -5.86
CA SER A 134 -4.74 -13.76 -4.91
C SER A 134 -3.60 -13.01 -5.59
N TYR A 135 -2.77 -13.70 -6.37
CA TYR A 135 -1.64 -13.06 -7.09
C TYR A 135 -2.12 -12.09 -8.18
N ARG A 136 -3.19 -12.41 -8.92
CA ARG A 136 -3.77 -11.49 -9.90
C ARG A 136 -4.36 -10.24 -9.23
N ALA A 137 -5.04 -10.41 -8.09
CA ALA A 137 -5.56 -9.29 -7.31
C ALA A 137 -4.42 -8.42 -6.76
N ALA A 138 -3.35 -9.03 -6.25
CA ALA A 138 -2.15 -8.31 -5.81
C ALA A 138 -1.52 -7.50 -6.95
N ALA A 139 -1.32 -8.11 -8.12
CA ALA A 139 -0.78 -7.42 -9.29
C ALA A 139 -1.67 -6.26 -9.76
N THR A 140 -2.99 -6.41 -9.66
CA THR A 140 -3.94 -5.34 -9.97
C THR A 140 -3.82 -4.18 -8.97
N ASP A 141 -3.70 -4.47 -7.67
CA ASP A 141 -3.52 -3.43 -6.65
C ASP A 141 -2.17 -2.70 -6.81
N LEU A 142 -1.08 -3.41 -7.08
CA LEU A 142 0.23 -2.81 -7.38
C LEU A 142 0.17 -1.94 -8.65
N LYS A 143 -0.52 -2.41 -9.69
CA LYS A 143 -0.71 -1.60 -10.90
C LYS A 143 -1.52 -0.34 -10.63
N MET A 144 -2.56 -0.42 -9.79
CA MET A 144 -3.28 0.78 -9.37
C MET A 144 -2.40 1.73 -8.56
N ALA A 145 -1.61 1.23 -7.61
CA ALA A 145 -0.70 2.06 -6.82
C ALA A 145 0.36 2.77 -7.68
N SER A 146 0.91 2.09 -8.68
CA SER A 146 1.84 2.71 -9.64
C SER A 146 1.18 3.76 -10.53
N LEU A 147 -0.05 3.51 -10.98
CA LEU A 147 -0.85 4.51 -11.70
C LEU A 147 -1.20 5.73 -10.83
N LEU A 148 -1.25 5.56 -9.51
CA LEU A 148 -1.38 6.64 -8.53
C LEU A 148 -0.03 7.32 -8.19
N GLY A 149 1.04 6.97 -8.90
CA GLY A 149 2.31 7.67 -8.84
C GLY A 149 3.39 7.02 -7.99
N ASP A 150 3.14 5.89 -7.32
CA ASP A 150 4.19 5.20 -6.55
C ASP A 150 5.05 4.31 -7.45
N TYR A 151 6.32 4.67 -7.62
CA TYR A 151 7.26 3.88 -8.41
C TYR A 151 7.70 2.58 -7.71
N GLU A 152 7.68 2.51 -6.37
CA GLU A 152 8.02 1.29 -5.64
C GLU A 152 6.98 0.19 -5.90
N ALA A 153 5.69 0.56 -6.00
CA ALA A 153 4.64 -0.35 -6.41
C ALA A 153 4.83 -0.91 -7.84
N GLU A 154 5.46 -0.13 -8.74
CA GLU A 154 5.81 -0.59 -10.08
C GLU A 154 6.94 -1.64 -10.02
N LEU A 155 7.95 -1.42 -9.17
CA LEU A 155 9.03 -2.39 -8.95
C LEU A 155 8.49 -3.70 -8.35
N ASP A 156 7.69 -3.61 -7.29
CA ASP A 156 7.02 -4.77 -6.68
C ASP A 156 6.14 -5.53 -7.69
N LEU A 157 5.50 -4.83 -8.63
CA LEU A 157 4.72 -5.48 -9.69
C LEU A 157 5.62 -6.29 -10.63
N TYR A 158 6.77 -5.74 -11.04
CA TYR A 158 7.73 -6.47 -11.86
C TYR A 158 8.30 -7.68 -11.11
N GLU A 159 8.65 -7.53 -9.83
CA GLU A 159 9.13 -8.65 -9.01
C GLU A 159 8.08 -9.76 -8.86
N LEU A 160 6.82 -9.38 -8.63
CA LEU A 160 5.72 -10.35 -8.58
C LEU A 160 5.56 -11.06 -9.92
N ILE A 161 5.68 -10.32 -11.03
CA ILE A 161 5.56 -10.91 -12.36
C ILE A 161 6.66 -11.94 -12.62
N ASP A 162 7.89 -11.58 -12.29
CA ASP A 162 9.05 -12.44 -12.53
C ASP A 162 9.03 -13.67 -11.63
N SER A 163 8.69 -13.51 -10.35
CA SER A 163 8.68 -14.61 -9.37
C SER A 163 7.53 -15.60 -9.57
N TYR A 164 6.30 -15.11 -9.76
CA TYR A 164 5.12 -15.99 -9.83
C TYR A 164 4.89 -16.55 -11.23
N TRP A 165 5.23 -15.80 -12.28
CA TRP A 165 5.04 -16.23 -13.67
C TRP A 165 6.35 -16.62 -14.37
N ASP A 166 7.48 -16.73 -13.67
CA ASP A 166 8.80 -17.11 -14.22
C ASP A 166 9.20 -16.24 -15.44
N GLY A 167 8.91 -14.94 -15.35
CA GLY A 167 9.12 -13.97 -16.43
C GLY A 167 8.24 -14.21 -17.67
N ARG A 168 7.26 -15.12 -17.61
CA ARG A 168 6.34 -15.46 -18.71
C ARG A 168 4.87 -15.25 -18.33
N PRO A 169 4.47 -14.06 -17.86
CA PRO A 169 3.05 -13.80 -17.68
C PRO A 169 2.38 -13.93 -19.06
N HIS A 170 1.30 -14.70 -19.14
CA HIS A 170 0.50 -14.76 -20.37
C HIS A 170 0.07 -13.31 -20.73
N MET A 171 0.30 -12.87 -21.97
CA MET A 171 -0.07 -11.51 -22.42
C MET A 171 -1.52 -11.14 -22.10
N ALA A 172 -2.43 -12.12 -22.09
CA ALA A 172 -3.81 -11.96 -21.67
C ALA A 172 -3.94 -11.56 -20.18
N ILE A 173 -3.12 -12.12 -19.29
CA ILE A 173 -3.07 -11.78 -17.86
C ILE A 173 -2.53 -10.37 -17.67
N VAL A 174 -1.45 -10.00 -18.38
CA VAL A 174 -0.88 -8.65 -18.30
C VAL A 174 -1.87 -7.60 -18.78
N SER A 175 -2.49 -7.83 -19.94
CA SER A 175 -3.49 -6.91 -20.51
C SER A 175 -4.68 -6.76 -19.58
N ASP A 176 -5.16 -7.87 -19.01
CA ASP A 176 -6.26 -7.88 -18.06
C ASP A 176 -5.96 -7.15 -16.74
N ILE A 177 -4.74 -7.26 -16.20
CA ILE A 177 -4.30 -6.48 -15.02
C ILE A 177 -4.35 -4.98 -15.33
N HIS A 178 -3.85 -4.57 -16.49
CA HIS A 178 -3.86 -3.17 -16.91
C HIS A 178 -5.30 -2.66 -17.06
N ASP A 179 -6.13 -3.35 -17.85
CA ASP A 179 -7.52 -2.98 -18.09
C ASP A 179 -8.33 -2.91 -16.80
N SER A 180 -8.12 -3.87 -15.89
CA SER A 180 -8.80 -3.89 -14.59
C SER A 180 -8.41 -2.70 -13.71
N ALA A 181 -7.11 -2.37 -13.64
CA ALA A 181 -6.62 -1.23 -12.88
C ALA A 181 -7.16 0.10 -13.45
N TYR A 182 -7.07 0.29 -14.77
CA TYR A 182 -7.62 1.48 -15.43
C TYR A 182 -9.12 1.61 -15.23
N LEU A 183 -9.89 0.53 -15.44
CA LEU A 183 -11.33 0.54 -15.24
C LEU A 183 -11.72 0.93 -13.81
N TYR A 184 -11.00 0.40 -12.82
CA TYR A 184 -11.27 0.73 -11.41
C TYR A 184 -11.00 2.20 -11.11
N LEU A 185 -9.83 2.71 -11.50
CA LEU A 185 -9.43 4.09 -11.27
C LEU A 185 -10.33 5.08 -12.03
N SER A 186 -10.64 4.82 -13.29
CA SER A 186 -11.58 5.66 -14.08
C SER A 186 -12.95 5.74 -13.42
N ARG A 187 -13.47 4.62 -12.89
CA ARG A 187 -14.74 4.63 -12.14
C ARG A 187 -14.65 5.41 -10.84
N ARG A 188 -13.49 5.37 -10.16
CA ARG A 188 -13.30 6.06 -8.89
C ARG A 188 -13.17 7.57 -9.06
N PHE A 189 -12.37 8.01 -10.04
CA PHE A 189 -12.13 9.43 -10.29
C PHE A 189 -13.25 10.07 -11.11
N GLY A 190 -13.92 9.32 -11.98
CA GLY A 190 -14.92 9.88 -12.89
C GLY A 190 -14.30 10.80 -13.95
N LEU A 191 -13.00 10.67 -14.21
CA LEU A 191 -12.22 11.50 -15.13
C LEU A 191 -11.48 10.64 -16.17
N PRO A 192 -11.20 11.19 -17.37
CA PRO A 192 -10.23 10.61 -18.31
C PRO A 192 -8.87 10.40 -17.66
N ILE A 193 -8.10 9.42 -18.16
CA ILE A 193 -6.79 9.04 -17.61
C ILE A 193 -5.82 10.24 -17.56
N ASP A 194 -5.80 11.04 -18.63
CA ASP A 194 -4.90 12.20 -18.76
C ASP A 194 -5.20 13.32 -17.75
N ASP A 195 -6.38 13.28 -17.12
CA ASP A 195 -6.84 14.28 -16.14
C ASP A 195 -6.79 13.76 -14.69
N TRP A 196 -6.22 12.59 -14.44
CA TRP A 196 -6.13 12.06 -13.08
C TRP A 196 -5.22 12.94 -12.21
N PRO A 197 -5.60 13.23 -10.95
CA PRO A 197 -4.83 14.09 -10.06
C PRO A 197 -3.62 13.35 -9.46
N VAL A 198 -2.75 12.83 -10.31
CA VAL A 198 -1.58 12.02 -9.92
C VAL A 198 -0.38 12.93 -9.75
N THR A 199 0.24 12.84 -8.58
CA THR A 199 1.59 13.37 -8.34
C THR A 199 2.53 12.19 -8.23
N HIS A 200 3.63 12.18 -8.96
CA HIS A 200 4.57 11.06 -8.91
C HIS A 200 5.45 11.14 -7.66
N ARG A 201 5.65 10.00 -7.01
CA ARG A 201 6.61 9.85 -5.91
C ARG A 201 8.00 10.28 -6.41
N PRO A 202 8.66 11.24 -5.74
CA PRO A 202 9.98 11.70 -6.16
C PRO A 202 10.95 10.52 -6.24
N ARG A 203 11.51 10.28 -7.44
CA ARG A 203 12.56 9.27 -7.61
C ARG A 203 13.87 9.81 -7.08
N LYS A 204 14.68 8.93 -6.48
CA LYS A 204 16.07 9.24 -6.14
C LYS A 204 16.79 9.70 -7.41
N ASN A 205 17.19 10.97 -7.48
CA ASN A 205 18.16 11.41 -8.46
C ASN A 205 19.48 10.73 -8.08
N TYR A 206 19.77 9.58 -8.69
CA TYR A 206 21.15 9.13 -8.78
C TYR A 206 21.86 10.15 -9.68
N SER A 207 22.35 11.24 -9.07
CA SER A 207 23.39 12.04 -9.70
C SER A 207 24.50 11.06 -10.07
N SER A 208 24.71 10.93 -11.37
CA SER A 208 25.75 10.09 -11.96
C SER A 208 27.09 10.63 -11.44
N GLY A 209 27.62 9.99 -10.40
CA GLY A 209 28.97 10.23 -9.88
C GLY A 209 29.98 9.43 -10.69
#